data_AF-A0A967YK28-F1
#
_entry.id   AF-A0A967YK28-F1
#
_cell.length_a   1.000
_cell.length_b   1.000
_cell.length_c   1.000
_cell.angle_alpha   90.00
_cell.angle_beta   90.00
_cell.angle_gamma   90.00
#
_symmetry.space_group_name_H-M   'P 1'
#
loop_
_entity.id
_entity.type
_entity.pdbx_description
1 polymer ?
#
loop_
_entity_poly.entity_id
_entity_poly.type
_entity_poly.pdbx_seq_one_letter_code
_entity_poly.pdbx_strand_id
1 'polypeptide(L)'
;MRRVKTMQNDYLKNIETLNKAAIESARKLGEINMRTLEKLAQRQIEATADYLDGGIKQLKLISESKDIQAAAKEQARLNSELNEKFVEHAKKAAEVFGQVKDELTDWAQEGFKAAGVPLGNGAKKAA
;
A
#
# COMPACT_ATOMS: atom_id res chain seq x y z
N MET A 1 -7.21 -45.49 29.76
CA MET A 1 -5.90 -45.04 29.20
C MET A 1 -5.93 -44.67 27.72
N ARG A 2 -6.57 -45.43 26.81
CA ARG A 2 -6.51 -45.18 25.35
C ARG A 2 -7.13 -43.83 24.89
N ARG A 3 -8.24 -43.37 25.51
CA ARG A 3 -8.91 -42.07 25.22
C ARG A 3 -8.12 -40.84 25.65
N VAL A 4 -7.38 -40.93 26.76
CA VAL A 4 -6.53 -39.82 27.26
C VAL A 4 -5.35 -39.59 26.32
N LYS A 5 -4.77 -40.66 25.78
CA LYS A 5 -3.71 -40.58 24.75
C LYS A 5 -4.19 -39.97 23.43
N THR A 6 -5.44 -40.21 23.04
CA THR A 6 -6.03 -39.63 21.81
C THR A 6 -6.28 -38.13 21.98
N MET A 7 -6.90 -37.72 23.09
CA MET A 7 -7.06 -36.29 23.41
C MET A 7 -5.71 -35.55 23.47
N GLN A 8 -4.70 -36.13 24.11
CA GLN A 8 -3.37 -35.50 24.21
C GLN A 8 -2.71 -35.31 22.83
N ASN A 9 -2.89 -36.27 21.92
CA ASN A 9 -2.41 -36.15 20.53
C ASN A 9 -3.18 -35.08 19.74
N ASP A 10 -4.49 -34.92 19.96
CA ASP A 10 -5.30 -33.91 19.30
C ASP A 10 -4.94 -32.49 19.79
N TYR A 11 -4.66 -32.32 21.09
CA TYR A 11 -4.14 -31.05 21.63
C TYR A 11 -2.77 -30.68 21.04
N LEU A 12 -1.84 -31.63 20.94
CA LEU A 12 -0.53 -31.38 20.35
C LEU A 12 -0.62 -30.98 18.87
N LYS A 13 -1.49 -31.64 18.08
CA LYS A 13 -1.75 -31.28 16.69
C LYS A 13 -2.39 -29.90 16.53
N ASN A 14 -3.29 -29.52 17.44
CA ASN A 14 -3.89 -28.19 17.43
C ASN A 14 -2.87 -27.10 17.74
N ILE A 15 -1.98 -27.32 18.71
CA ILE A 15 -0.88 -26.40 19.02
C ILE A 15 0.08 -26.26 17.84
N GLU A 16 0.44 -27.37 17.19
CA GLU A 16 1.30 -27.33 15.99
C GLU A 16 0.65 -26.54 14.85
N THR A 17 -0.65 -26.73 14.63
CA THR A 17 -1.43 -26.02 13.61
C THR A 17 -1.51 -24.53 13.90
N LEU A 18 -1.78 -24.16 15.16
CA LEU A 18 -1.81 -22.76 15.60
C LEU A 18 -0.44 -22.08 15.47
N ASN A 19 0.64 -22.76 15.85
CA ASN A 19 2.00 -22.25 15.68
C ASN A 19 2.36 -22.01 14.21
N LYS A 20 2.02 -22.97 13.33
CA LYS A 20 2.20 -22.80 11.88
C LYS A 20 1.40 -21.62 11.34
N ALA A 21 0.15 -21.48 11.74
CA ALA A 21 -0.69 -20.35 11.34
C ALA A 21 -0.16 -19.00 11.85
N ALA A 22 0.38 -18.96 13.08
CA ALA A 22 0.99 -17.75 13.64
C ALA A 22 2.27 -17.33 12.88
N ILE A 23 3.15 -18.29 12.55
CA ILE A 23 4.35 -18.03 11.76
C ILE A 23 3.97 -17.51 10.36
N GLU A 24 3.00 -18.15 9.71
CA GLU A 24 2.54 -17.74 8.39
C GLU A 24 1.86 -16.35 8.43
N SER A 25 1.05 -16.07 9.45
CA SER A 25 0.44 -14.77 9.68
C SER A 25 1.51 -13.67 9.86
N ALA A 26 2.56 -13.93 10.65
CA ALA A 26 3.66 -13.00 10.82
C ALA A 26 4.43 -12.78 9.51
N ARG A 27 4.67 -13.84 8.74
CA ARG A 27 5.30 -13.77 7.41
C ARG A 27 4.52 -12.87 6.47
N LYS A 28 3.20 -13.12 6.33
CA LYS A 28 2.31 -12.33 5.47
C LYS A 28 2.29 -10.85 5.87
N LEU A 29 2.22 -10.54 7.17
CA LEU A 29 2.26 -9.15 7.64
C LEU A 29 3.60 -8.47 7.28
N GLY A 30 4.71 -9.19 7.42
CA GLY A 30 6.03 -8.71 6.99
C GLY A 30 6.07 -8.42 5.49
N GLU A 31 5.50 -9.29 4.67
CA GLU A 31 5.41 -9.07 3.22
C GLU A 31 4.54 -7.88 2.85
N ILE A 32 3.39 -7.68 3.52
CA ILE A 32 2.52 -6.50 3.33
C ILE A 32 3.32 -5.22 3.58
N ASN A 33 4.06 -5.17 4.69
CA ASN A 33 4.89 -4.01 5.04
C ASN A 33 5.97 -3.74 3.98
N MET A 34 6.70 -4.77 3.55
CA MET A 34 7.76 -4.64 2.55
C MET A 34 7.21 -4.14 1.21
N ARG A 35 6.12 -4.74 0.70
CA ARG A 35 5.47 -4.29 -0.53
C ARG A 35 4.95 -2.85 -0.43
N THR A 36 4.42 -2.48 0.74
CA THR A 36 3.95 -1.10 0.98
C THR A 36 5.10 -0.11 0.92
N LEU A 37 6.22 -0.41 1.59
CA LEU A 37 7.41 0.44 1.56
C LEU A 37 7.99 0.57 0.15
N GLU A 38 8.07 -0.54 -0.60
CA GLU A 38 8.53 -0.53 -1.99
C GLU A 38 7.65 0.37 -2.87
N LYS A 39 6.33 0.21 -2.80
CA LYS A 39 5.37 1.06 -3.53
C LYS A 39 5.53 2.53 -3.17
N LEU A 40 5.64 2.86 -1.88
CA LEU A 40 5.83 4.24 -1.41
C LEU A 40 7.15 4.83 -1.89
N ALA A 41 8.25 4.07 -1.82
CA ALA A 41 9.55 4.51 -2.32
C ALA A 41 9.52 4.76 -3.83
N GLN A 42 8.89 3.86 -4.60
CA GLN A 42 8.70 4.05 -6.04
C GLN A 42 7.91 5.33 -6.34
N ARG A 43 6.86 5.65 -5.56
CA ARG A 43 6.12 6.92 -5.73
C ARG A 43 6.96 8.15 -5.40
N GLN A 44 7.83 8.10 -4.39
CA GLN A 44 8.73 9.21 -4.08
C GLN A 44 9.73 9.47 -5.22
N ILE A 45 10.22 8.40 -5.86
CA ILE A 45 11.09 8.50 -7.04
C ILE A 45 10.33 9.11 -8.22
N GLU A 46 9.11 8.63 -8.51
CA GLU A 46 8.26 9.18 -9.57
C GLU A 46 8.00 10.68 -9.36
N ALA A 47 7.55 11.08 -8.17
CA ALA A 47 7.28 12.48 -7.86
C ALA A 47 8.54 13.36 -8.00
N THR A 48 9.70 12.86 -7.54
CA THR A 48 10.97 13.58 -7.69
C THR A 48 11.34 13.79 -9.15
N ALA A 49 11.20 12.74 -9.98
CA ALA A 49 11.46 12.83 -11.42
C ALA A 49 10.52 13.85 -12.09
N ASP A 50 9.25 13.87 -11.69
CA ASP A 50 8.25 14.79 -12.22
C ASP A 50 8.54 16.26 -11.86
N TYR A 51 8.98 16.53 -10.63
CA TYR A 51 9.41 17.87 -10.23
C TYR A 51 10.71 18.30 -10.93
N LEU A 52 11.66 17.38 -11.13
CA LEU A 52 12.89 17.68 -11.88
C LEU A 52 12.58 18.04 -13.34
N ASP A 53 11.72 17.28 -14.00
CA ASP A 53 11.24 17.57 -15.36
C ASP A 53 10.55 18.95 -15.43
N GLY A 54 9.68 19.26 -14.46
CA GLY A 54 9.07 20.58 -14.32
C GLY A 54 10.11 21.71 -14.19
N GLY A 55 11.14 21.51 -13.35
CA GLY A 55 12.24 22.45 -13.19
C GLY A 55 13.05 22.65 -14.46
N ILE A 56 13.34 21.59 -15.20
CA ILE A 56 14.03 21.66 -16.50
C ILE A 56 13.19 22.46 -17.51
N LYS A 57 11.88 22.21 -17.57
CA LYS A 57 10.97 22.95 -18.46
C LYS A 57 10.88 24.44 -18.08
N GLN A 58 10.86 24.75 -16.79
CA GLN A 58 10.89 26.12 -16.28
C GLN A 58 12.19 26.84 -16.67
N LEU A 59 13.34 26.17 -16.54
CA LEU A 59 14.63 26.74 -16.95
C LEU A 59 14.68 27.00 -18.46
N LYS A 60 14.18 26.06 -19.28
CA LYS A 60 14.04 26.25 -20.73
C LYS A 60 13.18 27.47 -21.06
N LEU A 61 12.03 27.61 -20.38
CA LEU A 61 11.14 28.75 -20.53
C LEU A 61 11.89 30.08 -20.36
N ILE A 62 12.64 30.20 -19.26
CA ILE A 62 13.42 31.41 -18.93
C ILE A 62 14.53 31.65 -19.96
N SER A 63 15.20 30.59 -20.43
CA SER A 63 16.31 30.73 -21.40
C SER A 63 15.87 31.03 -22.83
N GLU A 64 14.67 30.60 -23.22
CA GLU A 64 14.18 30.68 -24.61
C GLU A 64 13.18 31.83 -24.82
N SER A 65 12.55 32.33 -23.75
CA SER A 65 11.56 33.40 -23.87
C SER A 65 12.19 34.76 -24.19
N LYS A 66 11.96 35.25 -25.41
CA LYS A 66 12.23 36.65 -25.80
C LYS A 66 11.00 37.55 -25.63
N ASP A 67 9.82 36.96 -25.43
CA ASP A 67 8.53 37.63 -25.31
C ASP A 67 7.83 37.20 -24.00
N ILE A 68 7.51 38.18 -23.17
CA ILE A 68 6.86 38.00 -21.87
C ILE A 68 5.45 37.42 -22.00
N GLN A 69 4.71 37.72 -23.08
CA GLN A 69 3.36 37.15 -23.27
C GLN A 69 3.42 35.66 -23.61
N ALA A 70 4.40 35.25 -24.44
CA ALA A 70 4.64 33.84 -24.72
C ALA A 70 5.07 33.08 -23.45
N ALA A 71 5.96 33.67 -22.65
CA ALA A 71 6.38 33.11 -21.37
C ALA A 71 5.20 32.94 -20.39
N ALA A 72 4.31 33.92 -20.29
CA ALA A 72 3.15 33.85 -19.39
C ALA A 72 2.17 32.73 -19.75
N LYS A 73 1.89 32.56 -21.05
CA LYS A 73 1.01 31.47 -21.52
C LYS A 73 1.62 30.10 -21.21
N GLU A 74 2.92 30.01 -21.35
CA GLU A 74 3.64 28.74 -21.23
C GLU A 74 3.95 28.38 -19.76
N GLN A 75 4.10 29.39 -18.90
CA GLN A 75 4.04 29.26 -17.44
C GLN A 75 2.68 28.73 -16.98
N ALA A 76 1.57 29.25 -17.54
CA ALA A 76 0.23 28.78 -17.21
C ALA A 76 0.04 27.31 -17.60
N ARG A 77 0.56 26.89 -18.76
CA ARG A 77 0.57 25.48 -19.18
C ARG A 77 1.39 24.61 -18.22
N LEU A 78 2.59 25.06 -17.84
CA LEU A 78 3.45 24.36 -16.88
C LEU A 78 2.77 24.19 -15.51
N ASN A 79 2.10 25.22 -15.02
CA ASN A 79 1.33 25.13 -13.76
C ASN A 79 0.17 24.13 -13.87
N SER A 80 -0.56 24.11 -14.98
CA SER A 80 -1.62 23.11 -15.20
C SER A 80 -1.06 21.69 -15.19
N GLU A 81 0.06 21.47 -15.89
CA GLU A 81 0.72 20.17 -15.97
C GLU A 81 1.21 19.69 -14.60
N LEU A 82 1.83 20.57 -13.80
CA LEU A 82 2.24 20.25 -12.43
C LEU A 82 1.06 19.94 -11.51
N ASN A 83 -0.06 20.67 -11.65
CA ASN A 83 -1.28 20.38 -10.90
C ASN A 83 -1.87 19.01 -11.27
N GLU A 84 -1.91 18.67 -12.56
CA GLU A 84 -2.37 17.36 -13.03
C GLU A 84 -1.50 16.23 -12.45
N LYS A 85 -0.17 16.38 -12.50
CA LYS A 85 0.77 15.43 -11.88
C LYS A 85 0.58 15.31 -10.37
N PHE A 86 0.35 16.43 -9.67
CA PHE A 86 0.05 16.40 -8.23
C PHE A 86 -1.22 15.60 -7.93
N VAL A 87 -2.30 15.82 -8.68
CA VAL A 87 -3.54 15.06 -8.54
C VAL A 87 -3.32 13.58 -8.85
N GLU A 88 -2.50 13.27 -9.85
CA GLU A 88 -2.12 11.90 -10.19
C GLU A 88 -1.36 11.22 -9.05
N HIS A 89 -0.36 11.87 -8.44
CA HIS A 89 0.35 11.34 -7.28
C HIS A 89 -0.59 11.12 -6.09
N ALA A 90 -1.54 12.03 -5.85
CA ALA A 90 -2.53 11.87 -4.78
C ALA A 90 -3.44 10.65 -5.01
N LYS A 91 -3.91 10.43 -6.25
CA LYS A 91 -4.69 9.25 -6.63
C LYS A 91 -3.89 7.96 -6.43
N LYS A 92 -2.66 7.92 -6.94
CA LYS A 92 -1.74 6.78 -6.79
C LYS A 92 -1.45 6.46 -5.33
N ALA A 93 -1.31 7.47 -4.47
CA ALA A 93 -1.14 7.26 -3.03
C ALA A 93 -2.40 6.67 -2.39
N ALA A 94 -3.59 7.18 -2.75
CA ALA A 94 -4.86 6.65 -2.28
C ALA A 94 -5.06 5.17 -2.69
N GLU A 95 -4.64 4.80 -3.91
CA GLU A 95 -4.64 3.41 -4.37
C GLU A 95 -3.77 2.49 -3.51
N VAL A 96 -2.55 2.93 -3.15
CA VAL A 96 -1.67 2.16 -2.25
C VAL A 96 -2.33 1.96 -0.89
N PHE A 97 -2.92 3.01 -0.32
CA PHE A 97 -3.63 2.88 0.97
C PHE A 97 -4.86 1.97 0.88
N GLY A 98 -5.60 2.01 -0.21
CA GLY A 98 -6.70 1.09 -0.48
C GLY A 98 -6.24 -0.36 -0.50
N GLN A 99 -5.18 -0.65 -1.26
CA GLN A 99 -4.59 -2.00 -1.33
C GLN A 99 -4.10 -2.50 0.02
N VAL A 100 -3.43 -1.65 0.81
CA VAL A 100 -2.96 -2.01 2.15
C VAL A 100 -4.12 -2.31 3.09
N LYS A 101 -5.19 -1.51 3.02
CA LYS A 101 -6.41 -1.76 3.82
C LYS A 101 -7.00 -3.13 3.47
N ASP A 102 -7.10 -3.47 2.19
CA ASP A 102 -7.66 -4.74 1.74
C ASP A 102 -6.75 -5.91 2.18
N GLU A 103 -5.43 -5.81 1.98
CA GLU A 103 -4.45 -6.81 2.41
C GLU A 103 -4.46 -7.04 3.93
N LEU A 104 -4.60 -5.98 4.74
CA LEU A 104 -4.73 -6.09 6.20
C LEU A 104 -6.07 -6.69 6.64
N THR A 105 -7.15 -6.40 5.90
CA THR A 105 -8.47 -6.98 6.16
C THR A 105 -8.44 -8.49 5.92
N ASP A 106 -7.86 -8.92 4.80
CA ASP A 106 -7.68 -10.33 4.48
C ASP A 106 -6.80 -11.04 5.53
N TRP A 107 -5.68 -10.42 5.90
CA TRP A 107 -4.79 -10.92 6.95
C TRP A 107 -5.54 -11.10 8.29
N ALA A 108 -6.37 -10.13 8.69
CA ALA A 108 -7.16 -10.23 9.91
C ALA A 108 -8.22 -11.35 9.83
N GLN A 109 -8.91 -11.48 8.69
CA GLN A 109 -9.89 -12.54 8.47
C GLN A 109 -9.25 -13.94 8.55
N GLU A 110 -8.05 -14.11 7.99
CA GLU A 110 -7.28 -15.35 8.09
C GLU A 110 -6.88 -15.66 9.54
N GLY A 111 -6.46 -14.65 10.30
CA GLY A 111 -6.15 -14.79 11.73
C GLY A 111 -7.35 -15.29 12.55
N PHE A 112 -8.55 -14.72 12.32
CA PHE A 112 -9.78 -15.18 12.98
C PHE A 112 -10.14 -16.64 12.62
N LYS A 113 -10.00 -17.02 11.34
CA LYS A 113 -10.23 -18.40 10.90
C LYS A 113 -9.25 -19.37 11.58
N ALA A 114 -7.96 -19.01 11.65
CA ALA A 114 -6.94 -19.82 12.30
C ALA A 114 -7.18 -19.99 13.80
N ALA A 115 -7.70 -18.96 14.48
CA ALA A 115 -8.02 -19.00 15.91
C ALA A 115 -9.34 -19.73 16.23
N GLY A 116 -10.12 -20.16 15.23
CA GLY A 116 -11.42 -20.81 15.44
C GLY A 116 -12.50 -19.88 16.01
N VAL A 117 -12.31 -18.55 15.91
CA VAL A 117 -13.26 -17.55 16.41
C VAL A 117 -14.28 -17.24 15.30
N PRO A 118 -15.60 -17.40 15.54
CA PRO A 118 -16.61 -17.02 14.55
C PRO A 118 -16.49 -15.53 14.22
N LEU A 119 -16.39 -15.20 12.93
CA LEU A 119 -16.37 -13.81 12.47
C LEU A 119 -17.67 -13.10 12.88
N GLY A 120 -17.61 -12.29 13.93
CA GLY A 120 -18.75 -11.49 14.39
C GLY A 120 -19.16 -10.45 13.34
N ASN A 121 -20.43 -10.01 13.38
CA ASN A 121 -21.05 -9.11 12.40
C ASN A 121 -20.29 -7.79 12.12
N GLY A 122 -19.36 -7.38 12.99
CA GLY A 122 -18.47 -6.23 12.77
C GLY A 122 -17.40 -6.46 11.69
N ALA A 123 -16.88 -7.67 11.55
CA ALA A 123 -15.85 -7.99 10.54
C ALA A 123 -16.43 -8.05 9.11
N LYS A 124 -17.71 -8.43 8.98
CA LYS A 124 -18.45 -8.42 7.69
C LYS A 124 -18.85 -7.04 7.19
N LYS A 125 -18.83 -6.00 8.05
CA LYS A 125 -19.16 -4.62 7.67
C LYS A 125 -17.94 -3.81 7.22
N ALA A 126 -16.73 -4.33 7.43
CA ALA A 126 -15.47 -3.66 7.10
C ALA A 126 -14.84 -4.15 5.79
N ALA A 127 -15.30 -5.29 5.26
CA ALA A 127 -15.07 -5.77 3.89
C ALA A 127 -16.20 -5.27 2.98
#